data_AF-A0A498LR57-F1
#
_entry.id   AF-A0A498LR57-F1
#
_cell.length_a   1.000
_cell.length_b   1.000
_cell.length_c   1.000
_cell.angle_alpha   90.00
_cell.angle_beta   90.00
_cell.angle_gamma   90.00
#
_symmetry.space_group_name_H-M   'P 1'
#
loop_
_entity.id
_entity.type
_entity.pdbx_description
1 polymer ?
#
loop_
_entity_poly.entity_id
_entity_poly.type
_entity_poly.pdbx_seq_one_letter_code
_entity_poly.pdbx_strand_id
1 'polypeptide(L)'
;MWAKLQRAVAIWSGFGMTLTGVQTCGDYMFSGHTVVLTMLNFFVTEYTPRSWNFIHTLSWVLNLFGIFFILAAHEHYSIDVFIAFYITTRLFLYYHTLANTRAYQQSRRARIWFPMFSFFECNVNGPVPNEYCWPFARPAILKRLIG
;
A
#
# COMPACT_ATOMS: atom_id res chain seq x y z
N MET A 1 -24.46 13.73 18.33
CA MET A 1 -24.00 12.77 17.29
C MET A 1 -23.61 13.49 16.00
N TRP A 2 -24.47 14.35 15.44
CA TRP A 2 -24.17 15.13 14.22
C TRP A 2 -22.90 16.01 14.27
N ALA A 3 -22.66 16.72 15.37
CA ALA A 3 -21.46 17.56 15.52
C ALA A 3 -20.13 16.77 15.51
N LYS A 4 -20.16 15.50 15.94
CA LYS A 4 -18.99 14.60 15.86
C LYS A 4 -18.79 14.10 14.43
N LEU A 5 -19.87 13.82 13.71
CA LEU A 5 -19.83 13.43 12.30
C LEU A 5 -19.30 14.58 11.42
N GLN A 6 -19.76 15.81 11.64
CA GLN A 6 -19.26 16.99 10.93
C GLN A 6 -17.78 17.24 11.19
N ARG A 7 -17.31 17.05 12.43
CA ARG A 7 -15.87 17.08 12.73
C ARG A 7 -15.11 15.97 12.01
N ALA A 8 -15.63 14.74 11.97
CA ALA A 8 -14.99 13.64 11.26
C ALA A 8 -14.89 13.91 9.74
N VAL A 9 -15.95 14.46 9.14
CA VAL A 9 -15.97 14.85 7.73
C VAL A 9 -14.99 15.99 7.46
N ALA A 10 -14.90 16.99 8.33
CA ALA A 10 -13.93 18.09 8.21
C ALA A 10 -12.48 17.57 8.26
N ILE A 11 -12.17 16.68 9.20
CA ILE A 11 -10.84 16.05 9.33
C ILE A 11 -10.50 15.23 8.08
N TRP A 12 -11.45 14.43 7.58
CA TRP A 12 -11.27 13.66 6.36
C TRP A 12 -11.04 14.57 5.14
N SER A 13 -11.84 15.63 4.99
CA SER A 13 -11.71 16.58 3.88
C SER A 13 -10.36 17.32 3.85
N GLY A 14 -9.71 17.49 5.01
CA GLY A 14 -8.37 18.07 5.14
C GLY A 14 -7.21 17.07 4.99
N PHE A 15 -7.48 15.82 4.58
CA PHE A 15 -6.49 14.73 4.51
C PHE A 15 -5.71 14.49 5.82
N GLY A 16 -6.26 14.93 6.96
CA GLY A 16 -5.58 14.82 8.27
C GLY A 16 -4.32 15.68 8.42
N MET A 17 -4.07 16.66 7.55
CA MET A 17 -2.94 17.58 7.63
C MET A 17 -3.18 18.68 8.68
N THR A 18 -2.21 18.92 9.55
CA THR A 18 -2.35 19.93 10.64
C THR A 18 -2.41 21.36 10.10
N LEU A 19 -1.88 21.59 8.89
CA LEU A 19 -2.00 22.81 8.09
C LEU A 19 -3.44 23.31 7.83
N THR A 20 -4.46 22.48 8.06
CA THR A 20 -5.88 22.87 7.94
C THR A 20 -6.52 23.32 9.27
N GLY A 21 -5.75 23.49 10.33
CA GLY A 21 -6.21 24.03 11.62
C GLY A 21 -6.87 23.01 12.55
N VAL A 22 -6.76 21.71 12.24
CA VAL A 22 -7.26 20.63 13.09
C VAL A 22 -6.19 20.25 14.12
N GLN A 23 -6.20 20.92 15.28
CA GLN A 23 -5.43 20.47 16.44
C GLN A 23 -6.15 19.31 17.14
N THR A 24 -5.77 18.09 16.80
CA THR A 24 -6.04 16.92 17.65
C THR A 24 -4.81 16.66 18.52
N CYS A 25 -4.97 16.62 19.85
CA CYS A 25 -3.93 16.21 20.81
C CYS A 25 -3.61 14.70 20.73
N GLY A 26 -3.73 14.10 19.56
CA GLY A 26 -3.39 12.69 19.33
C GLY A 26 -1.91 12.59 19.01
N ASP A 27 -1.22 11.67 19.68
CA ASP A 27 0.14 11.28 19.32
C ASP A 27 0.14 10.82 17.85
N TYR A 28 0.73 11.64 16.98
CA TYR A 28 0.85 11.40 15.53
C TYR A 28 1.85 10.29 15.19
N MET A 29 1.89 9.19 15.97
CA MET A 29 2.90 8.13 15.87
C MET A 29 2.94 7.39 14.52
N PHE A 30 1.98 7.62 13.62
CA PHE A 30 1.86 6.87 12.37
C PHE A 30 1.63 7.78 11.15
N SER A 31 2.63 7.85 10.27
CA SER A 31 2.57 8.62 9.03
C SER A 31 1.80 7.86 7.93
N GLY A 32 0.50 8.15 7.80
CA GLY A 32 -0.34 7.58 6.72
C GLY A 32 0.18 7.89 5.31
N HIS A 33 0.74 9.08 5.10
CA HIS A 33 1.34 9.49 3.83
C HIS A 33 2.52 8.58 3.43
N THR A 34 3.40 8.27 4.39
CA THR A 34 4.52 7.35 4.19
C THR A 34 4.02 5.94 3.87
N VAL A 35 2.99 5.47 4.58
CA VAL A 35 2.39 4.14 4.31
C VAL A 35 1.83 4.06 2.90
N VAL A 36 1.03 5.04 2.48
CA VAL A 36 0.40 5.01 1.14
C VAL A 36 1.47 5.04 0.05
N LEU A 37 2.49 5.90 0.19
CA LEU A 37 3.57 6.01 -0.79
C LEU A 37 4.40 4.72 -0.90
N THR A 38 4.78 4.15 0.24
CA THR A 38 5.59 2.92 0.30
C THR A 38 4.79 1.71 -0.16
N MET A 39 3.52 1.61 0.21
CA MET A 39 2.61 0.56 -0.26
C MET A 39 2.42 0.64 -1.78
N LEU A 40 2.22 1.85 -2.32
CA LEU A 40 2.08 2.06 -3.75
C LEU A 40 3.37 1.66 -4.50
N ASN A 41 4.53 2.00 -3.96
CA ASN A 41 5.82 1.58 -4.52
C ASN A 41 5.91 0.05 -4.63
N PHE A 42 5.65 -0.66 -3.53
CA PHE A 42 5.70 -2.13 -3.52
C PHE A 42 4.65 -2.75 -4.44
N PHE A 43 3.45 -2.19 -4.48
CA PHE A 43 2.38 -2.63 -5.37
C PHE A 43 2.80 -2.52 -6.85
N VAL A 44 3.35 -1.38 -7.25
CA VAL A 44 3.86 -1.19 -8.61
C VAL A 44 4.96 -2.21 -8.90
N THR A 45 5.89 -2.44 -7.97
CA THR A 45 6.99 -3.38 -8.21
C THR A 45 6.57 -4.84 -8.28
N GLU A 46 5.58 -5.24 -7.48
CA GLU A 46 5.14 -6.64 -7.37
C GLU A 46 4.22 -7.04 -8.52
N TYR A 47 3.26 -6.18 -8.90
CA TYR A 47 2.22 -6.54 -9.88
C TYR A 47 2.49 -6.09 -11.32
N THR A 48 3.48 -5.21 -11.55
CA THR A 48 3.83 -4.75 -12.90
C THR A 48 4.81 -5.74 -13.57
N PRO A 49 4.74 -5.95 -14.91
CA PRO A 49 5.70 -6.76 -15.65
C PRO A 49 7.15 -6.33 -15.40
N ARG A 50 8.07 -7.31 -15.36
CA ARG A 50 9.51 -7.07 -15.19
C ARG A 50 10.16 -6.35 -16.37
N SER A 51 9.51 -6.31 -17.54
CA SER A 51 10.02 -5.57 -18.71
C SER A 51 9.99 -4.05 -18.51
N TRP A 52 9.15 -3.55 -17.60
CA TRP A 52 8.89 -2.13 -17.39
C TRP A 52 9.86 -1.47 -16.41
N ASN A 53 11.17 -1.69 -16.59
CA ASN A 53 12.22 -1.19 -15.70
C ASN A 53 12.12 0.32 -15.42
N PHE A 54 11.71 1.11 -16.43
CA PHE A 54 11.53 2.56 -16.25
C PHE A 54 10.50 2.91 -15.18
N ILE A 55 9.35 2.21 -15.15
CA ILE A 55 8.27 2.46 -14.18
C ILE A 55 8.71 2.02 -12.78
N HIS A 56 9.43 0.90 -12.68
CA HIS A 56 10.04 0.45 -11.42
C HIS A 56 11.05 1.48 -10.89
N THR A 57 11.96 1.98 -11.74
CA THR A 57 12.91 3.01 -11.34
C THR A 57 12.19 4.30 -10.91
N LEU A 58 11.21 4.74 -11.69
CA LEU A 58 10.44 5.94 -11.37
C LEU A 58 9.67 5.80 -10.05
N SER A 59 9.05 4.64 -9.80
CA SER A 59 8.32 4.42 -8.54
C SER A 59 9.25 4.46 -7.33
N TRP A 60 10.46 3.91 -7.42
CA TRP A 60 11.47 3.99 -6.35
C TRP A 60 11.97 5.41 -6.13
N VAL A 61 12.21 6.15 -7.20
CA VAL A 61 12.60 7.57 -7.14
C VAL A 61 11.51 8.39 -6.47
N LEU A 62 10.25 8.26 -6.89
CA LEU A 62 9.11 8.95 -6.28
C LEU A 62 8.92 8.58 -4.81
N ASN A 63 9.14 7.32 -4.43
CA ASN A 63 9.08 6.87 -3.04
C ASN A 63 10.15 7.56 -2.18
N LEU A 64 11.40 7.60 -2.65
CA LEU A 64 12.50 8.27 -1.95
C LEU A 64 12.28 9.78 -1.83
N PHE A 65 11.89 10.44 -2.92
CA PHE A 65 11.60 11.87 -2.90
C PHE A 65 10.40 12.20 -2.03
N GLY A 66 9.33 11.41 -2.07
CA GLY A 66 8.17 11.64 -1.22
C GLY A 66 8.47 11.47 0.27
N ILE A 67 9.26 10.45 0.66
CA ILE A 67 9.73 10.30 2.05
C ILE A 67 10.60 11.51 2.45
N PHE A 68 11.49 11.97 1.57
CA PHE A 68 12.32 13.15 1.81
C PHE A 68 11.47 14.40 2.04
N PHE A 69 10.47 14.67 1.20
CA PHE A 69 9.58 15.83 1.35
C PHE A 69 8.72 15.75 2.62
N ILE A 70 8.27 14.54 3.01
CA ILE A 70 7.52 14.34 4.26
C ILE A 70 8.41 14.67 5.48
N LEU A 71 9.68 14.24 5.47
CA LEU A 71 10.63 14.59 6.52
C LEU A 71 10.95 16.10 6.52
N ALA A 72 11.13 16.69 5.33
CA ALA A 72 11.42 18.11 5.17
C ALA A 72 10.25 19.02 5.58
N ALA A 73 9.01 18.53 5.53
CA ALA A 73 7.85 19.27 5.99
C ALA A 73 7.83 19.46 7.52
N HIS A 74 8.65 18.73 8.28
CA HIS A 74 8.76 18.80 9.75
C HIS A 74 7.43 18.65 10.53
N GLU A 75 6.34 18.28 9.86
CA GLU A 75 5.01 18.05 10.45
C GLU A 75 4.93 16.73 11.25
N HIS A 76 5.87 15.81 11.04
CA HIS A 76 5.93 14.51 11.70
C HIS A 76 7.31 14.25 12.30
N TYR A 77 7.38 13.54 13.42
CA TYR A 77 8.67 13.11 13.92
C TYR A 77 9.27 12.09 12.94
N SER A 78 10.58 12.17 12.72
CA SER A 78 11.29 11.22 11.83
C SER A 78 11.08 9.76 12.23
N ILE A 79 10.80 9.50 13.52
CA ILE A 79 10.47 8.18 14.04
C ILE A 79 9.13 7.64 13.50
N ASP A 80 8.14 8.49 13.28
CA ASP A 80 6.82 8.10 12.77
C ASP A 80 6.92 7.61 11.33
N VAL A 81 7.79 8.26 10.55
CA VAL A 81 8.12 7.88 9.16
C VAL A 81 8.88 6.55 9.14
N PHE A 82 9.86 6.37 10.03
CA PHE A 82 10.63 5.13 10.11
C PHE A 82 9.76 3.93 10.52
N ILE A 83 8.92 4.10 11.53
CA ILE A 83 7.97 3.07 11.99
C ILE A 83 6.96 2.74 10.89
N ALA A 84 6.39 3.76 10.22
CA ALA A 84 5.45 3.56 9.11
C ALA A 84 6.09 2.80 7.95
N PHE A 85 7.32 3.16 7.55
CA PHE A 85 8.07 2.45 6.51
C PHE A 85 8.33 0.98 6.92
N TYR A 86 8.77 0.76 8.15
CA TYR A 86 9.09 -0.57 8.66
C TYR A 86 7.86 -1.48 8.71
N ILE A 87 6.76 -1.01 9.31
CA ILE A 87 5.52 -1.78 9.43
C ILE A 87 4.96 -2.10 8.04
N THR A 88 4.90 -1.12 7.13
CA THR A 88 4.39 -1.32 5.76
C THR A 88 5.19 -2.39 5.02
N THR A 89 6.52 -2.28 5.04
CA THR A 89 7.41 -3.23 4.36
C THR A 89 7.26 -4.64 4.92
N ARG A 90 7.21 -4.79 6.25
CA ARG A 90 7.06 -6.10 6.91
C ARG A 90 5.70 -6.72 6.62
N LEU A 91 4.62 -5.93 6.74
CA LEU A 91 3.27 -6.42 6.44
C LEU A 91 3.15 -6.87 4.98
N PHE A 92 3.68 -6.09 4.04
CA PHE A 92 3.64 -6.44 2.62
C PHE A 92 4.39 -7.76 2.34
N LEU A 93 5.61 -7.90 2.87
CA LEU A 93 6.41 -9.10 2.68
C LEU A 93 5.78 -10.33 3.36
N TYR A 94 5.29 -10.19 4.60
CA TYR A 94 4.63 -11.29 5.31
C TYR A 94 3.33 -11.71 4.62
N TYR A 95 2.56 -10.77 4.08
CA TYR A 95 1.39 -11.08 3.28
C TYR A 95 1.74 -11.91 2.05
N HIS A 96 2.69 -11.44 1.22
CA HIS A 96 3.05 -12.12 -0.03
C HIS A 96 3.75 -13.45 0.22
N THR A 97 4.56 -13.58 1.27
CA THR A 97 5.16 -14.87 1.65
C THR A 97 4.10 -15.89 2.08
N LEU A 98 3.08 -15.47 2.82
CA LEU A 98 1.94 -16.33 3.18
C LEU A 98 1.10 -16.69 1.95
N ALA A 99 0.80 -15.74 1.06
CA ALA A 99 0.02 -15.96 -0.16
C ALA A 99 0.74 -16.88 -1.16
N ASN A 100 2.06 -16.73 -1.30
CA ASN A 100 2.85 -17.54 -2.23
C ASN A 100 3.15 -18.95 -1.70
N THR A 101 3.04 -19.17 -0.39
CA THR A 101 3.34 -20.47 0.22
C THR A 101 2.06 -21.30 0.41
N ARG A 102 1.80 -22.20 -0.54
CA ARG A 102 0.62 -23.11 -0.54
C ARG A 102 0.44 -23.93 0.75
N ALA A 103 1.55 -24.27 1.43
CA ALA A 103 1.50 -25.03 2.68
C ALA A 103 0.76 -24.29 3.82
N TYR A 104 0.80 -22.94 3.82
CA TYR A 104 0.09 -22.14 4.83
C TYR A 104 -1.37 -21.94 4.49
N GLN A 105 -1.74 -21.81 3.21
CA GLN A 105 -3.14 -21.67 2.76
C GLN A 105 -4.00 -22.88 3.17
N GLN A 106 -3.44 -24.09 3.13
CA GLN A 106 -4.16 -25.31 3.48
C GLN A 106 -4.13 -25.64 4.98
N SER A 107 -3.34 -24.92 5.78
CA SER A 107 -3.20 -25.18 7.21
C SER A 107 -4.42 -24.70 8.00
N ARG A 108 -5.03 -25.60 8.78
CA ARG A 108 -6.12 -25.27 9.71
C ARG A 108 -5.70 -24.23 10.76
N ARG A 109 -4.41 -24.18 11.10
CA ARG A 109 -3.85 -23.23 12.08
C ARG A 109 -3.76 -21.81 11.51
N ALA A 110 -3.35 -21.65 10.26
CA ALA A 110 -3.31 -20.35 9.59
C ALA A 110 -4.71 -19.73 9.46
N ARG A 111 -5.73 -20.57 9.21
CA ARG A 111 -7.14 -20.16 9.13
C ARG A 111 -7.70 -19.60 10.44
N ILE A 112 -7.24 -20.11 11.59
CA ILE A 112 -7.65 -19.64 12.92
C ILE A 112 -6.92 -18.35 13.30
N TRP A 113 -5.61 -18.29 13.05
CA TRP A 113 -4.80 -17.11 13.40
C TRP A 113 -5.01 -15.92 12.44
N PHE A 114 -5.37 -16.19 11.19
CA PHE A 114 -5.58 -15.17 10.15
C PHE A 114 -6.89 -15.40 9.39
N PRO A 115 -8.06 -15.16 10.02
CA PRO A 115 -9.35 -15.41 9.41
C PRO A 115 -9.60 -14.56 8.16
N MET A 116 -9.17 -13.29 8.17
CA MET A 116 -9.29 -12.39 7.02
C MET A 116 -8.44 -12.85 5.83
N PHE A 117 -7.20 -13.25 6.08
CA PHE A 117 -6.31 -13.79 5.05
C PHE A 117 -6.93 -15.05 4.42
N SER A 118 -7.43 -15.98 5.25
CA SER A 118 -8.08 -17.18 4.72
C SER A 118 -9.36 -16.90 3.96
N PHE A 119 -10.08 -15.81 4.25
CA PHE A 119 -11.27 -15.44 3.50
C PHE A 119 -10.90 -14.90 2.12
N PHE A 120 -9.92 -14.00 2.02
CA PHE A 120 -9.52 -13.41 0.75
C PHE A 120 -8.76 -14.38 -0.17
N GLU A 121 -7.90 -15.24 0.40
CA GLU A 121 -7.03 -16.14 -0.36
C GLU A 121 -7.57 -17.59 -0.47
N CYS A 122 -8.83 -17.86 -0.09
CA CYS A 122 -9.37 -19.23 -0.12
C CYS A 122 -9.45 -19.86 -1.51
N ASN A 123 -9.61 -19.05 -2.55
CA ASN A 123 -9.81 -19.49 -3.94
C ASN A 123 -8.59 -19.25 -4.83
N VAL A 124 -7.47 -18.76 -4.27
CA VAL A 124 -6.27 -18.39 -5.01
C VAL A 124 -5.23 -19.50 -4.86
N ASN A 125 -4.96 -20.24 -5.94
CA ASN A 125 -4.08 -21.41 -5.91
C ASN A 125 -2.59 -21.09 -6.17
N GLY A 126 -2.14 -19.84 -6.06
CA GLY A 126 -0.75 -19.46 -6.26
C GLY A 126 -0.54 -17.98 -6.58
N PRO A 127 0.71 -17.57 -6.88
CA PRO A 127 1.03 -16.19 -7.21
C PRO A 127 0.22 -15.73 -8.43
N VAL A 128 -0.34 -14.53 -8.33
CA VAL A 128 -1.08 -13.89 -9.43
C VAL A 128 -0.08 -13.64 -10.57
N PRO A 129 -0.37 -14.07 -11.81
CA PRO A 129 0.50 -13.77 -12.93
C PRO A 129 0.51 -12.25 -13.19
N ASN A 130 1.69 -11.67 -13.38
CA ASN A 130 1.86 -10.25 -13.72
C ASN A 130 1.54 -9.98 -15.20
N GLU A 131 0.38 -10.45 -15.65
CA GLU A 131 -0.12 -10.27 -17.00
C GLU A 131 -1.28 -9.26 -16.98
N TYR A 132 -1.09 -8.14 -17.69
CA TYR A 132 -2.18 -7.20 -17.90
C TYR A 132 -3.14 -7.76 -18.96
N CYS A 133 -4.28 -8.29 -18.52
CA CYS A 133 -5.41 -8.54 -19.39
C CYS A 133 -6.15 -7.23 -19.64
N TRP A 134 -6.07 -6.74 -20.89
CA TRP A 134 -6.88 -5.60 -21.31
C TRP A 134 -8.36 -5.98 -21.23
N PRO A 135 -9.21 -5.23 -20.50
CA PRO A 135 -10.61 -5.61 -20.28
C PRO A 135 -11.49 -5.49 -21.54
N PHE A 136 -11.00 -4.81 -22.59
CA PHE A 136 -11.71 -4.66 -23.86
C PHE A 136 -11.17 -5.63 -24.92
N ALA A 137 -12.00 -6.07 -25.86
CA ALA A 137 -11.59 -7.06 -26.87
C ALA A 137 -10.51 -6.58 -27.87
N ARG A 138 -10.20 -5.27 -27.91
CA ARG A 138 -9.17 -4.63 -28.75
C ARG A 138 -8.57 -3.41 -28.03
N PRO A 139 -7.32 -2.99 -28.33
CA PRO A 139 -6.50 -3.39 -29.48
C PRO A 139 -5.28 -4.22 -29.08
N ALA A 140 -5.04 -5.29 -29.84
CA ALA A 140 -3.80 -6.08 -29.80
C ALA A 140 -2.53 -5.20 -29.97
N ILE A 141 -2.66 -3.99 -30.50
CA ILE A 141 -1.60 -2.98 -30.63
C ILE A 141 -1.15 -2.44 -29.27
N LEU A 142 -2.08 -2.14 -28.34
CA LEU A 142 -1.71 -1.71 -26.99
C LEU A 142 -1.10 -2.86 -26.20
N LYS A 143 -1.62 -4.09 -26.38
CA LYS A 143 -1.05 -5.29 -25.77
C LYS A 143 0.42 -5.48 -26.19
N ARG A 144 0.80 -5.12 -27.42
CA ARG A 144 2.17 -5.17 -27.97
C ARG A 144 3.07 -4.00 -27.57
N LEU A 145 2.49 -2.85 -27.21
CA LEU A 145 3.22 -1.69 -26.69
C LEU A 145 3.47 -1.82 -25.18
N ILE A 146 2.58 -2.54 -24.48
CA ILE A 146 2.60 -2.72 -23.04
C ILE A 146 3.25 -4.07 -22.64
N GLY A 147 3.28 -5.06 -23.55
CA GLY A 147 3.87 -6.38 -23.36
C GLY A 147 4.66 -6.85 -24.57
#